data_AF-A0A414A0A7-F1
#
_entry.id   AF-A0A414A0A7-F1
#
_cell.length_a   1.000
_cell.length_b   1.000
_cell.length_c   1.000
_cell.angle_alpha   90.00
_cell.angle_beta   90.00
_cell.angle_gamma   90.00
#
_symmetry.space_group_name_H-M   'P 1'
#
loop_
_entity.id
_entity.type
_entity.pdbx_description
1 polymer ?
#
loop_
_entity_poly.entity_id
_entity_poly.type
_entity_poly.pdbx_seq_one_letter_code
_entity_poly.pdbx_strand_id
1 'polypeptide(L)'
;MEDLMKLRASIDEIDSEIVRLYKERMDISKHVAEYKITTGKKVFDKTREDEKLEKLSSLADDEFLKHGIVELFEQIMSTSRKKQYQLMTEHGIVEKEDFTEVDSLDFSNARIVFQGVEGAYSQLAMKTYFGENCNGYNVDTWKDAMEDIKCGKADYAVLPIENSSAGIVSENYDLLVEYDNYIVGEQVIRVDHSLMGLPGAKLSDIRTVYSHPQALMQCSDFFDEHKDINQVAVRNTAFSAKKVKDDGDITQAGIASHISADIYGLQVLESRIQNNKNNATRFIIVSAKRVCRRDADRISICFETPHKSGALYHMLAHFIYNGINMLNIQSRPISDKAWEYRFFVDFEGRFTDTAVQNALRGIREEAIALKILGTY
;
A
#
# COMPACT_ATOMS: atom_id res chain seq x y z
N MET A 1 -22.76 -16.18 47.37
CA MET A 1 -22.01 -16.33 46.11
C MET A 1 -22.98 -16.99 45.15
N GLU A 2 -23.42 -16.28 44.12
CA GLU A 2 -24.38 -16.85 43.17
C GLU A 2 -23.76 -18.00 42.41
N ASP A 3 -24.57 -19.00 42.09
CA ASP A 3 -24.15 -20.16 41.30
C ASP A 3 -23.83 -19.70 39.88
N LEU A 4 -22.59 -19.95 39.46
CA LEU A 4 -22.09 -19.60 38.14
C LEU A 4 -22.98 -20.15 37.01
N MET A 5 -23.58 -21.33 37.19
CA MET A 5 -24.49 -21.90 36.18
C MET A 5 -25.78 -21.07 36.05
N LYS A 6 -26.32 -20.57 37.16
CA LYS A 6 -27.52 -19.73 37.14
C LYS A 6 -27.22 -18.37 36.51
N LEU A 7 -26.08 -17.78 36.84
CA LEU A 7 -25.62 -16.53 36.22
C LEU A 7 -25.48 -16.65 34.70
N ARG A 8 -24.90 -17.76 34.22
CA ARG A 8 -24.78 -18.03 32.77
C ARG A 8 -26.14 -18.19 32.09
N ALA A 9 -27.06 -18.93 32.70
CA ALA A 9 -28.41 -19.08 32.16
C ALA A 9 -29.13 -17.73 32.03
N SER A 10 -28.98 -16.84 33.02
CA SER A 10 -29.55 -15.49 32.94
C SER A 10 -28.89 -14.63 31.85
N ILE A 11 -27.59 -14.78 31.60
CA ILE A 11 -26.92 -14.13 30.46
C ILE A 11 -27.48 -14.66 29.13
N ASP A 12 -27.67 -15.98 28.99
CA ASP A 12 -28.21 -16.58 27.77
C ASP A 12 -29.63 -16.07 27.44
N GLU A 13 -30.46 -15.86 28.46
CA GLU A 13 -31.79 -15.27 28.32
C GLU A 13 -31.71 -13.81 27.83
N ILE A 14 -30.81 -13.01 28.41
CA ILE A 14 -30.58 -11.61 28.01
C ILE A 14 -30.05 -11.54 26.58
N ASP A 15 -29.07 -12.37 26.23
CA ASP A 15 -28.47 -12.42 24.90
C ASP A 15 -29.50 -12.77 23.82
N SER A 16 -30.42 -13.68 24.13
CA SER A 16 -31.53 -14.02 23.24
C SER A 16 -32.42 -12.80 22.94
N GLU A 17 -32.70 -11.99 23.96
CA GLU A 17 -33.50 -10.77 23.80
C GLU A 17 -32.73 -9.67 23.05
N ILE A 18 -31.42 -9.52 23.29
CA ILE A 18 -30.54 -8.63 22.52
C ILE A 18 -30.58 -9.00 21.04
N VAL A 19 -30.46 -10.28 20.70
CA VAL A 19 -30.54 -10.76 19.30
C VAL A 19 -31.91 -10.44 18.69
N ARG A 20 -33.00 -10.67 19.44
CA ARG A 20 -34.36 -10.35 18.98
C ARG A 20 -34.50 -8.85 18.65
N LEU A 21 -34.10 -7.98 19.57
CA LEU A 21 -34.16 -6.52 19.41
C LEU A 21 -33.22 -6.02 18.31
N TYR A 22 -32.04 -6.61 18.17
CA TYR A 22 -31.10 -6.28 17.10
C TYR A 22 -31.71 -6.57 15.72
N LYS A 23 -32.35 -7.73 15.54
CA LYS A 23 -33.05 -8.08 14.29
C LYS A 23 -34.16 -7.09 13.95
N GLU A 24 -35.00 -6.75 14.94
CA GLU A 24 -36.08 -5.76 14.78
C GLU A 24 -35.52 -4.39 14.37
N ARG A 25 -34.43 -3.94 15.01
CA ARG A 25 -33.74 -2.70 14.66
C ARG A 25 -33.18 -2.73 13.23
N MET A 26 -32.60 -3.85 12.79
CA MET A 26 -32.08 -4.00 11.42
C MET A 26 -33.19 -3.95 10.37
N ASP A 27 -34.37 -4.51 10.66
CA ASP A 27 -35.54 -4.43 9.78
C ASP A 27 -36.02 -2.97 9.63
N ILE A 28 -36.12 -2.22 10.74
CA ILE A 28 -36.42 -0.78 10.68
C ILE A 28 -35.35 -0.03 9.87
N SER A 29 -34.07 -0.39 10.02
CA SER A 29 -32.96 0.21 9.27
C SER A 29 -33.10 0.00 7.76
N LYS A 30 -33.73 -1.10 7.31
CA LYS A 30 -34.04 -1.35 5.89
C LYS A 30 -35.08 -0.36 5.38
N HIS A 31 -36.17 -0.15 6.11
CA HIS A 31 -37.18 0.85 5.74
C HIS A 31 -36.60 2.28 5.72
N VAL A 32 -35.67 2.60 6.62
CA VAL A 32 -34.92 3.87 6.58
C VAL A 32 -34.07 3.96 5.32
N ALA A 33 -33.45 2.87 4.88
CA ALA A 33 -32.70 2.81 3.62
C ALA A 33 -33.61 3.15 2.42
N GLU A 34 -34.77 2.49 2.32
CA GLU A 34 -35.75 2.69 1.24
C GLU A 34 -36.24 4.15 1.19
N TYR A 35 -36.51 4.74 2.36
CA TYR A 35 -36.85 6.16 2.45
C TYR A 35 -35.70 7.07 1.98
N LYS A 36 -34.46 6.78 2.37
CA LYS A 36 -33.29 7.57 1.94
C LYS A 36 -33.03 7.43 0.44
N ILE A 37 -33.18 6.23 -0.11
CA ILE A 37 -33.08 5.95 -1.55
C ILE A 37 -34.09 6.80 -2.33
N THR A 38 -35.35 6.79 -1.91
CA THR A 38 -36.43 7.53 -2.60
C THR A 38 -36.33 9.04 -2.45
N THR A 39 -35.77 9.53 -1.33
CA THR A 39 -35.62 10.97 -1.05
C THR A 39 -34.25 11.54 -1.40
N GLY A 40 -33.29 10.71 -1.81
CA GLY A 40 -31.90 11.12 -2.07
C GLY A 40 -31.12 11.57 -0.82
N LYS A 41 -31.59 11.24 0.39
CA LYS A 41 -30.91 11.59 1.64
C LYS A 41 -29.67 10.72 1.87
N LYS A 42 -28.64 11.30 2.47
CA LYS A 42 -27.41 10.57 2.83
C LYS A 42 -27.67 9.50 3.90
N VAL A 43 -26.91 8.40 3.81
CA VAL A 43 -26.95 7.32 4.80
C VAL A 43 -26.27 7.74 6.08
N PHE A 44 -25.03 8.24 6.00
CA PHE A 44 -24.29 8.73 7.14
C PHE A 44 -24.71 10.16 7.48
N ASP A 45 -25.08 10.36 8.75
CA ASP A 45 -25.43 11.66 9.33
C ASP A 45 -24.76 11.72 10.71
N LYS A 46 -23.59 12.34 10.74
CA LYS A 46 -22.73 12.37 11.93
C LYS A 46 -23.41 13.04 13.12
N THR A 47 -24.04 14.20 12.90
CA THR A 47 -24.72 14.94 13.97
C THR A 47 -25.83 14.10 14.59
N ARG A 48 -26.62 13.41 13.75
CA ARG A 48 -27.70 12.55 14.24
C ARG A 48 -27.19 11.34 15.03
N GLU A 49 -26.07 10.76 14.63
CA GLU A 49 -25.46 9.63 15.35
C GLU A 49 -24.87 10.08 16.68
N ASP A 50 -24.12 11.19 16.71
CA ASP A 50 -23.55 11.76 17.93
C ASP A 50 -24.65 12.07 18.97
N GLU A 51 -25.74 12.74 18.57
CA GLU A 51 -26.92 12.99 19.43
C GLU A 51 -27.52 11.70 20.02
N LYS A 52 -27.55 10.64 19.21
CA LYS A 52 -28.14 9.36 19.61
C LYS A 52 -27.23 8.62 20.59
N LEU A 53 -25.91 8.66 20.40
CA LEU A 53 -24.93 8.07 21.31
C LEU A 53 -24.93 8.80 22.66
N GLU A 54 -24.99 10.14 22.66
CA GLU A 54 -25.14 10.93 23.89
C GLU A 54 -26.41 10.57 24.67
N LYS A 55 -27.55 10.48 23.96
CA LYS A 55 -28.80 10.07 24.58
C LYS A 55 -28.73 8.67 25.17
N LEU A 56 -28.16 7.70 24.45
CA LEU A 56 -28.09 6.31 24.91
C LEU A 56 -27.13 6.12 26.08
N SER A 57 -25.96 6.77 26.04
CA SER A 57 -25.00 6.70 27.14
C SER A 57 -25.58 7.33 28.41
N SER A 58 -26.38 8.39 28.30
CA SER A 58 -27.05 9.02 29.45
C SER A 58 -28.01 8.09 30.23
N LEU A 59 -28.36 6.92 29.67
CA LEU A 59 -29.18 5.90 30.35
C LEU A 59 -28.39 5.02 31.32
N ALA A 60 -27.05 5.10 31.32
CA ALA A 60 -26.18 4.39 32.24
C ALA A 60 -25.71 5.27 33.41
N ASP A 61 -25.59 4.62 34.57
CA ASP A 61 -25.31 5.30 35.84
C ASP A 61 -23.81 5.45 36.14
N ASP A 62 -22.94 4.71 35.45
CA ASP A 62 -21.48 4.77 35.63
C ASP A 62 -20.71 4.88 34.30
N GLU A 63 -19.47 5.37 34.40
CA GLU A 63 -18.63 5.67 33.23
C GLU A 63 -18.21 4.42 32.44
N PHE A 64 -18.08 3.26 33.09
CA PHE A 64 -17.73 2.02 32.40
C PHE A 64 -18.90 1.56 31.50
N LEU A 65 -20.12 1.57 32.03
CA LEU A 65 -21.32 1.23 31.26
C LEU A 65 -21.61 2.26 30.17
N LYS A 66 -21.43 3.56 30.43
CA LYS A 66 -21.55 4.61 29.40
C LYS A 66 -20.64 4.34 28.21
N HIS A 67 -19.37 4.05 28.48
CA HIS A 67 -18.39 3.75 27.44
C HIS A 67 -18.78 2.51 26.65
N GLY A 68 -19.14 1.41 27.33
CA GLY A 68 -19.58 0.18 26.67
C GLY A 68 -20.84 0.35 25.81
N ILE A 69 -21.80 1.18 26.25
CA ILE A 69 -22.99 1.52 25.45
C ILE A 69 -22.59 2.27 24.18
N VAL A 70 -21.70 3.26 24.28
CA VAL A 70 -21.24 4.01 23.10
C VAL A 70 -20.60 3.05 22.09
N GLU A 71 -19.64 2.23 22.51
CA GLU A 71 -18.97 1.27 21.62
C GLU A 71 -19.95 0.29 20.96
N LEU A 72 -20.86 -0.30 21.75
CA LEU A 72 -21.86 -1.24 21.25
C LEU A 72 -22.75 -0.57 20.19
N PHE A 73 -23.27 0.62 20.49
CA PHE A 73 -24.21 1.28 19.58
C PHE A 73 -23.53 1.88 18.35
N GLU A 74 -22.26 2.28 18.44
CA GLU A 74 -21.44 2.62 17.27
C GLU A 74 -21.32 1.43 16.32
N GLN A 75 -21.08 0.22 16.83
CA GLN A 75 -21.03 -1.00 16.00
C GLN A 75 -22.38 -1.31 15.35
N ILE A 76 -23.46 -1.20 16.12
CA ILE A 76 -24.81 -1.42 15.61
C ILE A 76 -25.15 -0.37 14.54
N MET A 77 -24.80 0.91 14.73
CA MET A 77 -25.01 1.97 13.74
C MET A 77 -24.16 1.77 12.48
N SER A 78 -22.88 1.44 12.63
CA SER A 78 -21.98 1.10 11.52
C SER A 78 -22.54 -0.06 10.68
N THR A 79 -23.02 -1.12 11.33
CA THR A 79 -23.65 -2.26 10.63
C THR A 79 -24.92 -1.85 9.89
N SER A 80 -25.76 -1.02 10.52
CA SER A 80 -26.94 -0.42 9.89
C SER A 80 -26.59 0.37 8.63
N ARG A 81 -25.51 1.18 8.65
CA ARG A 81 -25.05 1.94 7.48
C ARG A 81 -24.59 1.01 6.37
N LYS A 82 -23.79 -0.01 6.71
CA LYS A 82 -23.32 -1.01 5.74
C LYS A 82 -24.47 -1.73 5.05
N LYS A 83 -25.52 -2.11 5.80
CA LYS A 83 -26.72 -2.70 5.20
C LYS A 83 -27.48 -1.70 4.30
N GLN A 84 -27.57 -0.44 4.70
CA GLN A 84 -28.14 0.62 3.86
C GLN A 84 -27.36 0.80 2.56
N TYR A 85 -26.02 0.88 2.62
CA TYR A 85 -25.16 0.99 1.44
C TYR A 85 -25.34 -0.20 0.50
N GLN A 86 -25.39 -1.43 1.04
CA GLN A 86 -25.68 -2.64 0.26
C GLN A 86 -27.02 -2.52 -0.48
N LEU A 87 -28.09 -2.12 0.20
CA LEU A 87 -29.41 -1.95 -0.41
C LEU A 87 -29.40 -0.88 -1.51
N MET A 88 -28.67 0.22 -1.32
CA MET A 88 -28.53 1.25 -2.35
C MET A 88 -27.82 0.71 -3.60
N THR A 89 -26.76 -0.07 -3.43
CA THR A 89 -26.05 -0.76 -4.53
C THR A 89 -26.97 -1.74 -5.25
N GLU A 90 -27.77 -2.53 -4.52
CA GLU A 90 -28.79 -3.43 -5.09
C GLU A 90 -29.87 -2.69 -5.91
N HIS A 91 -30.18 -1.44 -5.55
CA HIS A 91 -31.09 -0.56 -6.31
C HIS A 91 -30.39 0.16 -7.49
N GLY A 92 -29.14 -0.21 -7.83
CA GLY A 92 -28.38 0.36 -8.92
C GLY A 92 -27.77 1.73 -8.62
N ILE A 93 -27.80 2.19 -7.36
CA ILE A 93 -27.13 3.43 -6.92
C ILE A 93 -25.67 3.10 -6.63
N VAL A 94 -24.91 2.93 -7.71
CA VAL A 94 -23.48 2.62 -7.68
C VAL A 94 -22.69 3.83 -8.19
N GLU A 95 -21.67 4.24 -7.44
CA GLU A 95 -20.67 5.18 -7.93
C GLU A 95 -19.68 4.38 -8.78
N LYS A 96 -19.67 4.64 -10.10
CA LYS A 96 -18.68 4.05 -10.98
C LYS A 96 -17.37 4.79 -10.82
N GLU A 97 -16.31 4.03 -10.56
CA GLU A 97 -14.96 4.56 -10.61
C GLU A 97 -14.60 4.91 -12.06
N ASP A 98 -13.89 6.03 -12.25
CA ASP A 98 -13.54 6.56 -13.56
C ASP A 98 -12.30 5.85 -14.14
N PHE A 99 -12.36 4.52 -14.25
CA PHE A 99 -11.30 3.70 -14.84
C PHE A 99 -11.78 3.04 -16.13
N THR A 100 -10.92 3.07 -17.14
CA THR A 100 -11.14 2.36 -18.40
C THR A 100 -10.59 0.94 -18.29
N GLU A 101 -11.49 -0.04 -18.31
CA GLU A 101 -11.12 -1.45 -18.32
C GLU A 101 -10.61 -1.91 -19.70
N VAL A 102 -9.44 -2.54 -19.73
CA VAL A 102 -8.82 -3.12 -20.91
C VAL A 102 -8.50 -4.60 -20.71
N ASP A 103 -8.42 -5.38 -21.78
CA ASP A 103 -8.02 -6.80 -21.68
C ASP A 103 -6.52 -6.95 -21.40
N SER A 104 -5.71 -6.06 -21.95
CA SER A 104 -4.28 -5.99 -21.75
C SER A 104 -3.79 -4.56 -21.89
N LEU A 105 -2.75 -4.20 -21.15
CA LEU A 105 -2.05 -2.94 -21.35
C LEU A 105 -1.10 -3.06 -22.56
N ASP A 106 -1.28 -2.21 -23.56
CA ASP A 106 -0.39 -2.17 -24.74
C ASP A 106 0.81 -1.25 -24.48
N PHE A 107 2.00 -1.84 -24.46
CA PHE A 107 3.26 -1.14 -24.19
C PHE A 107 4.13 -0.97 -25.44
N SER A 108 3.68 -1.40 -26.63
CA SER A 108 4.51 -1.52 -27.84
C SER A 108 5.23 -0.24 -28.24
N ASN A 109 4.63 0.93 -27.97
CA ASN A 109 5.20 2.25 -28.24
C ASN A 109 5.33 3.13 -26.99
N ALA A 110 5.26 2.53 -25.80
CA ALA A 110 5.26 3.27 -24.55
C ALA A 110 6.68 3.70 -24.16
N ARG A 111 6.83 4.93 -23.69
CA ARG A 111 8.06 5.41 -23.04
C ARG A 111 7.99 5.09 -21.55
N ILE A 112 8.98 4.39 -21.03
CA ILE A 112 9.03 3.99 -19.63
C ILE A 112 10.17 4.71 -18.92
N VAL A 113 9.86 5.35 -17.80
CA VAL A 113 10.85 6.04 -16.97
C VAL A 113 11.10 5.27 -15.68
N PHE A 114 12.36 5.21 -15.24
CA PHE A 114 12.72 4.72 -13.92
C PHE A 114 13.72 5.66 -13.24
N GLN A 115 13.75 5.66 -11.91
CA GLN A 115 14.75 6.41 -11.17
C GLN A 115 16.05 5.62 -11.03
N GLY A 116 17.18 6.29 -11.26
CA GLY A 116 18.52 5.75 -11.01
C GLY A 116 19.44 5.86 -12.22
N VAL A 117 20.34 4.88 -12.36
CA VAL A 117 21.26 4.72 -13.49
C VAL A 117 21.15 3.31 -14.03
N GLU A 118 21.76 3.04 -15.20
CA GLU A 118 21.81 1.69 -15.76
C GLU A 118 22.41 0.68 -14.76
N GLY A 119 21.80 -0.50 -14.66
CA GLY A 119 22.10 -1.55 -13.68
C GLY A 119 21.28 -1.47 -12.39
N ALA A 120 20.47 -0.42 -12.21
CA ALA A 120 19.59 -0.31 -11.04
C ALA A 120 18.50 -1.41 -11.02
N TYR A 121 18.08 -1.82 -9.83
CA TYR A 121 16.97 -2.77 -9.67
C TYR A 121 15.66 -2.28 -10.30
N SER A 122 15.43 -0.97 -10.36
CA SER A 122 14.29 -0.38 -11.08
C SER A 122 14.35 -0.64 -12.59
N GLN A 123 15.55 -0.64 -13.19
CA GLN A 123 15.73 -1.01 -14.60
C GLN A 123 15.44 -2.50 -14.82
N LEU A 124 15.86 -3.36 -13.89
CA LEU A 124 15.56 -4.79 -13.94
C LEU A 124 14.04 -5.03 -13.83
N ALA A 125 13.36 -4.33 -12.90
CA ALA A 125 11.90 -4.38 -12.78
C ALA A 125 11.21 -3.93 -14.07
N MET A 126 11.68 -2.83 -14.66
CA MET A 126 11.19 -2.33 -15.95
C MET A 126 11.34 -3.38 -17.05
N LYS A 127 12.54 -3.93 -17.26
CA LYS A 127 12.80 -4.91 -18.31
C LYS A 127 12.03 -6.23 -18.10
N THR A 128 11.87 -6.66 -16.85
CA THR A 128 11.11 -7.87 -16.52
C THR A 128 9.63 -7.71 -16.84
N TYR A 129 9.06 -6.52 -16.56
CA TYR A 129 7.65 -6.24 -16.76
C TYR A 129 7.30 -5.89 -18.22
N PHE A 130 8.10 -5.03 -18.86
CA PHE A 130 7.84 -4.50 -20.22
C PHE A 130 8.59 -5.26 -21.34
N GLY A 131 9.52 -6.14 -20.99
CA GLY A 131 10.40 -6.84 -21.93
C GLY A 131 11.75 -6.14 -22.15
N GLU A 132 12.75 -6.90 -22.60
CA GLU A 132 14.14 -6.44 -22.75
C GLU A 132 14.33 -5.28 -23.73
N ASN A 133 13.49 -5.21 -24.77
CA ASN A 133 13.57 -4.22 -25.84
C ASN A 133 12.63 -3.01 -25.61
N CYS A 134 12.16 -2.80 -24.38
CA CYS A 134 11.27 -1.69 -24.06
C CYS A 134 11.98 -0.33 -24.23
N ASN A 135 11.21 0.71 -24.58
CA ASN A 135 11.72 2.08 -24.73
C ASN A 135 11.85 2.76 -23.35
N GLY A 136 12.83 2.29 -22.59
CA GLY A 136 13.11 2.74 -21.23
C GLY A 136 14.20 3.81 -21.13
N TYR A 137 14.05 4.77 -20.22
CA TYR A 137 15.10 5.74 -19.88
C TYR A 137 15.10 6.05 -18.37
N ASN A 138 16.19 6.66 -17.89
CA ASN A 138 16.39 6.94 -16.47
C ASN A 138 16.37 8.43 -16.12
N VAL A 139 15.99 8.73 -14.89
CA VAL A 139 16.03 10.08 -14.28
C VAL A 139 16.66 10.03 -12.89
N ASP A 140 17.03 11.20 -12.34
CA ASP A 140 17.79 11.28 -11.09
C ASP A 140 16.95 11.02 -9.84
N THR A 141 15.69 11.46 -9.81
CA THR A 141 14.80 11.34 -8.65
C THR A 141 13.45 10.70 -9.00
N TRP A 142 12.76 10.16 -7.99
CA TRP A 142 11.40 9.63 -8.20
C TRP A 142 10.42 10.75 -8.54
N LYS A 143 10.65 11.95 -8.01
CA LYS A 143 9.89 13.15 -8.38
C LYS A 143 10.03 13.49 -9.86
N ASP A 144 11.24 13.42 -10.43
CA ASP A 144 11.46 13.64 -11.87
C ASP A 144 10.68 12.63 -12.71
N ALA A 145 10.62 11.36 -12.28
CA ALA A 145 9.85 10.32 -12.97
C ALA A 145 8.34 10.65 -12.96
N MET A 146 7.83 11.13 -11.82
CA MET A 146 6.43 11.54 -11.68
C MET A 146 6.09 12.79 -12.49
N GLU A 147 7.00 13.77 -12.56
CA GLU A 147 6.87 14.96 -13.41
C GLU A 147 6.90 14.61 -14.91
N ASP A 148 7.75 13.66 -15.32
CA ASP A 148 7.80 13.21 -16.71
C ASP A 148 6.50 12.49 -17.13
N ILE A 149 5.86 11.74 -16.23
CA ILE A 149 4.52 11.17 -16.46
C ILE A 149 3.47 12.27 -16.58
N LYS A 150 3.46 13.21 -15.64
CA LYS A 150 2.52 14.34 -15.62
C LYS A 150 2.62 15.21 -16.88
N CYS A 151 3.84 15.43 -17.37
CA CYS A 151 4.11 16.21 -18.58
C CYS A 151 3.92 15.42 -19.89
N GLY A 152 3.59 14.13 -19.82
CA GLY A 152 3.45 13.26 -21.00
C GLY A 152 4.78 13.00 -21.73
N LYS A 153 5.92 13.07 -21.03
CA LYS A 153 7.23 12.64 -21.55
C LYS A 153 7.46 11.14 -21.37
N ALA A 154 6.84 10.55 -20.36
CA ALA A 154 6.74 9.12 -20.16
C ALA A 154 5.27 8.69 -20.13
N ASP A 155 5.01 7.43 -20.50
CA ASP A 155 3.69 6.80 -20.43
C ASP A 155 3.55 5.97 -19.13
N TYR A 156 4.67 5.40 -18.67
CA TYR A 156 4.74 4.60 -17.44
C TYR A 156 6.00 4.91 -16.62
N ALA A 157 5.87 4.85 -15.29
CA ALA A 157 6.98 4.92 -14.36
C ALA A 157 7.09 3.64 -13.53
N VAL A 158 8.32 3.20 -13.26
CA VAL A 158 8.61 2.05 -12.39
C VAL A 158 9.18 2.54 -11.06
N LEU A 159 8.40 2.38 -9.99
CA LEU A 159 8.74 2.91 -8.66
C LEU A 159 8.80 1.78 -7.62
N PRO A 160 9.85 1.69 -6.78
CA PRO A 160 9.86 0.76 -5.66
C PRO A 160 8.89 1.24 -4.59
N ILE A 161 8.02 0.36 -4.07
CA ILE A 161 7.07 0.74 -3.00
C ILE A 161 7.42 0.09 -1.66
N GLU A 162 8.06 -1.08 -1.68
CA GLU A 162 8.36 -1.86 -0.49
C GLU A 162 9.55 -2.80 -0.73
N ASN A 163 10.41 -2.96 0.28
CA ASN A 163 11.45 -3.98 0.33
C ASN A 163 11.23 -4.91 1.52
N SER A 164 11.33 -6.23 1.30
CA SER A 164 11.01 -7.23 2.31
C SER A 164 11.96 -7.23 3.52
N SER A 165 13.13 -6.60 3.43
CA SER A 165 14.10 -6.51 4.52
C SER A 165 14.18 -5.13 5.17
N ALA A 166 13.74 -4.07 4.50
CA ALA A 166 13.89 -2.69 4.97
C ALA A 166 12.59 -1.90 5.07
N GLY A 167 11.46 -2.51 4.70
CA GLY A 167 10.15 -1.91 4.76
C GLY A 167 9.84 -1.00 3.57
N ILE A 168 8.92 -0.06 3.79
CA ILE A 168 8.34 0.79 2.76
C ILE A 168 9.31 1.84 2.22
N VAL A 169 9.10 2.22 0.96
CA VAL A 169 9.72 3.42 0.36
C VAL A 169 8.75 4.59 0.54
N SER A 170 8.85 5.27 1.68
CA SER A 170 7.91 6.30 2.13
C SER A 170 7.71 7.45 1.13
N GLU A 171 8.78 7.91 0.47
CA GLU A 171 8.72 9.02 -0.50
C GLU A 171 7.78 8.69 -1.68
N ASN A 172 7.77 7.44 -2.15
CA ASN A 172 6.90 7.04 -3.27
C ASN A 172 5.42 6.99 -2.88
N TYR A 173 5.10 6.68 -1.62
CA TYR A 173 3.73 6.81 -1.10
C TYR A 173 3.27 8.28 -1.10
N ASP A 174 4.14 9.20 -0.70
CA ASP A 174 3.80 10.62 -0.66
C ASP A 174 3.61 11.17 -2.09
N LEU A 175 4.48 10.78 -3.03
CA LEU A 175 4.36 11.14 -4.45
C LEU A 175 3.08 10.61 -5.10
N LEU A 176 2.62 9.40 -4.74
CA LEU A 176 1.33 8.87 -5.22
C LEU A 176 0.14 9.71 -4.76
N VAL A 177 0.25 10.45 -3.66
CA VAL A 177 -0.79 11.39 -3.22
C VAL A 177 -0.65 12.73 -3.92
N GLU A 178 0.56 13.27 -4.03
CA GLU A 178 0.87 14.57 -4.65
C GLU A 178 0.51 14.61 -6.15
N TYR A 179 0.72 13.52 -6.88
CA TYR A 179 0.48 13.45 -8.32
C TYR A 179 -0.80 12.69 -8.67
N ASP A 180 -1.46 13.06 -9.76
CA ASP A 180 -2.66 12.37 -10.26
C ASP A 180 -2.29 11.19 -11.16
N ASN A 181 -1.51 10.26 -10.60
CA ASN A 181 -1.07 9.05 -11.30
C ASN A 181 -1.64 7.81 -10.62
N TYR A 182 -1.78 6.73 -11.39
CA TYR A 182 -2.49 5.51 -11.01
C TYR A 182 -1.60 4.28 -11.18
N ILE A 183 -1.68 3.36 -10.22
CA ILE A 183 -1.03 2.05 -10.28
C ILE A 183 -1.81 1.17 -11.25
N VAL A 184 -1.11 0.65 -12.26
CA VAL A 184 -1.66 -0.19 -13.34
C VAL A 184 -1.02 -1.59 -13.37
N GLY A 185 -0.04 -1.83 -12.51
CA GLY A 185 0.70 -3.09 -12.46
C GLY A 185 1.66 -3.14 -11.28
N GLU A 186 2.16 -4.33 -10.99
CA GLU A 186 3.26 -4.54 -10.05
C GLU A 186 4.28 -5.54 -10.59
N GLN A 187 5.51 -5.44 -10.09
CA GLN A 187 6.60 -6.36 -10.39
C GLN A 187 7.45 -6.58 -9.13
N VAL A 188 7.64 -7.83 -8.74
CA VAL A 188 8.54 -8.18 -7.62
C VAL A 188 9.88 -8.63 -8.19
N ILE A 189 10.97 -8.04 -7.71
CA ILE A 189 12.33 -8.38 -8.09
C ILE A 189 13.09 -8.89 -6.87
N ARG A 190 13.73 -10.05 -7.02
CA ARG A 190 14.65 -10.59 -6.01
C ARG A 190 15.90 -9.74 -5.97
N VAL A 191 16.31 -9.37 -4.76
CA VAL A 191 17.50 -8.55 -4.52
C VAL A 191 18.65 -9.48 -4.16
N ASP A 192 19.46 -9.78 -5.16
CA ASP A 192 20.69 -10.56 -5.03
C ASP A 192 21.89 -9.62 -5.23
N HIS A 193 22.51 -9.24 -4.10
CA HIS A 193 23.67 -8.36 -4.09
C HIS A 193 24.92 -9.15 -4.49
N SER A 194 25.63 -8.65 -5.49
CA SER A 194 26.89 -9.22 -5.96
C SER A 194 28.03 -8.25 -5.66
N LEU A 195 29.12 -8.78 -5.12
CA LEU A 195 30.39 -8.08 -5.05
C LEU A 195 31.05 -8.16 -6.43
N MET A 196 31.37 -7.01 -7.02
CA MET A 196 31.99 -6.94 -8.34
C MET A 196 33.20 -6.03 -8.35
N GLY A 197 34.25 -6.45 -9.05
CA GLY A 197 35.50 -5.72 -9.23
C GLY A 197 35.90 -5.70 -10.70
N LEU A 198 37.05 -5.10 -11.00
CA LEU A 198 37.59 -5.10 -12.36
C LEU A 198 37.91 -6.52 -12.85
N PRO A 199 37.86 -6.77 -14.17
CA PRO A 199 38.29 -8.04 -14.73
C PRO A 199 39.70 -8.43 -14.25
N GLY A 200 39.84 -9.64 -13.69
CA GLY A 200 41.10 -10.13 -13.14
C GLY A 200 41.34 -9.80 -11.66
N ALA A 201 40.52 -8.97 -11.03
CA ALA A 201 40.55 -8.77 -9.58
C ALA A 201 40.20 -10.07 -8.85
N LYS A 202 40.83 -10.29 -7.69
CA LYS A 202 40.48 -11.35 -6.74
C LYS A 202 39.95 -10.72 -5.46
N LEU A 203 39.16 -11.49 -4.72
CA LEU A 203 38.65 -11.06 -3.41
C LEU A 203 39.77 -10.61 -2.45
N SER A 204 40.93 -11.27 -2.50
CA SER A 204 42.13 -10.91 -1.71
C SER A 204 42.72 -9.53 -2.03
N ASP A 205 42.42 -8.98 -3.21
CA ASP A 205 42.96 -7.69 -3.66
C ASP A 205 42.12 -6.52 -3.14
N ILE A 206 40.87 -6.79 -2.74
CA ILE A 206 39.90 -5.77 -2.37
C ILE A 206 40.24 -5.13 -1.04
N ARG A 207 40.24 -3.80 -1.00
CA ARG A 207 40.48 -2.96 0.18
C ARG A 207 39.34 -1.99 0.43
N THR A 208 38.62 -1.57 -0.60
CA THR A 208 37.48 -0.66 -0.49
C THR A 208 36.28 -1.18 -1.23
N VAL A 209 35.12 -1.16 -0.59
CA VAL A 209 33.83 -1.54 -1.19
C VAL A 209 32.85 -0.37 -1.14
N TYR A 210 32.30 -0.05 -2.31
CA TYR A 210 31.29 1.00 -2.47
C TYR A 210 29.88 0.40 -2.56
N SER A 211 28.91 1.00 -1.89
CA SER A 211 27.48 0.74 -2.16
C SER A 211 26.56 1.75 -1.48
N HIS A 212 25.24 1.60 -1.71
CA HIS A 212 24.23 2.31 -0.93
C HIS A 212 24.32 1.90 0.56
N PRO A 213 24.12 2.82 1.53
CA PRO A 213 24.17 2.49 2.96
C PRO A 213 23.35 1.26 3.36
N GLN A 214 22.15 1.12 2.79
CA GLN A 214 21.26 0.00 3.05
C GLN A 214 21.79 -1.32 2.48
N ALA A 215 22.46 -1.29 1.32
CA ALA A 215 23.07 -2.49 0.74
C ALA A 215 24.29 -2.93 1.53
N LEU A 216 25.10 -1.98 2.03
CA LEU A 216 26.21 -2.27 2.94
C LEU A 216 25.71 -2.93 4.23
N MET A 217 24.68 -2.37 4.85
CA MET A 217 24.05 -2.92 6.05
C MET A 217 23.46 -4.31 5.81
N GLN A 218 22.86 -4.55 4.63
CA GLN A 218 22.32 -5.86 4.25
C GLN A 218 23.39 -6.92 3.96
N CYS A 219 24.67 -6.55 3.88
CA CYS A 219 25.79 -7.47 3.65
C CYS A 219 26.76 -7.48 4.85
N SER A 220 26.28 -7.16 6.06
CA SER A 220 27.13 -7.09 7.25
C SER A 220 27.86 -8.40 7.55
N ASP A 221 27.22 -9.55 7.31
CA ASP A 221 27.81 -10.87 7.61
C ASP A 221 29.07 -11.09 6.76
N PHE A 222 29.03 -10.67 5.48
CA PHE A 222 30.19 -10.68 4.59
C PHE A 222 31.30 -9.76 5.12
N PHE A 223 30.97 -8.55 5.58
CA PHE A 223 31.98 -7.63 6.11
C PHE A 223 32.55 -8.07 7.48
N ASP A 224 31.80 -8.84 8.26
CA ASP A 224 32.28 -9.42 9.51
C ASP A 224 33.34 -10.50 9.27
N GLU A 225 33.27 -11.20 8.12
CA GLU A 225 34.29 -12.15 7.65
C GLU A 225 35.49 -11.43 6.99
N HIS A 226 35.29 -10.21 6.48
CA HIS A 226 36.29 -9.41 5.76
C HIS A 226 36.56 -8.04 6.40
N LYS A 227 36.99 -8.05 7.68
CA LYS A 227 37.14 -6.84 8.52
C LYS A 227 38.18 -5.83 8.04
N ASP A 228 39.06 -6.23 7.12
CA ASP A 228 40.08 -5.38 6.50
C ASP A 228 39.55 -4.54 5.34
N ILE A 229 38.32 -4.80 4.88
CA ILE A 229 37.67 -4.04 3.82
C ILE A 229 37.00 -2.77 4.37
N ASN A 230 37.39 -1.63 3.81
CA ASN A 230 36.76 -0.34 4.10
C ASN A 230 35.43 -0.19 3.33
N GLN A 231 34.36 0.18 4.04
CA GLN A 231 33.04 0.39 3.46
C GLN A 231 32.80 1.87 3.17
N VAL A 232 32.45 2.21 1.94
CA VAL A 232 32.17 3.59 1.53
C VAL A 232 30.77 3.72 0.96
N ALA A 233 29.94 4.52 1.65
CA ALA A 233 28.59 4.84 1.24
C ALA A 233 28.57 5.72 -0.02
N VAL A 234 27.76 5.33 -1.01
CA VAL A 234 27.46 6.11 -2.21
C VAL A 234 25.94 6.21 -2.44
N ARG A 235 25.52 7.05 -3.38
CA ARG A 235 24.11 7.42 -3.57
C ARG A 235 23.19 6.26 -3.95
N ASN A 236 23.65 5.29 -4.72
CA ASN A 236 22.87 4.08 -5.03
C ASN A 236 23.78 2.91 -5.42
N THR A 237 23.22 1.71 -5.51
CA THR A 237 23.98 0.48 -5.78
C THR A 237 24.55 0.44 -7.21
N ALA A 238 23.80 0.85 -8.23
CA ALA A 238 24.31 0.83 -9.60
C ALA A 238 25.44 1.84 -9.84
N PHE A 239 25.44 2.95 -9.10
CA PHE A 239 26.51 3.94 -9.09
C PHE A 239 27.82 3.37 -8.51
N SER A 240 27.76 2.40 -7.58
CA SER A 240 28.99 1.77 -7.08
C SER A 240 29.72 0.99 -8.18
N ALA A 241 28.98 0.24 -9.00
CA ALA A 241 29.53 -0.48 -10.14
C ALA A 241 30.12 0.49 -11.18
N LYS A 242 29.37 1.55 -11.53
CA LYS A 242 29.89 2.59 -12.42
C LYS A 242 31.19 3.21 -11.89
N LYS A 243 31.23 3.53 -10.58
CA LYS A 243 32.41 4.11 -9.95
C LYS A 243 33.63 3.19 -10.04
N VAL A 244 33.49 1.90 -9.74
CA VAL A 244 34.61 0.94 -9.82
C VAL A 244 35.18 0.87 -11.24
N LYS A 245 34.31 0.87 -12.25
CA LYS A 245 34.71 0.94 -13.65
C LYS A 245 35.47 2.23 -13.96
N ASP A 246 34.92 3.37 -13.54
CA ASP A 246 35.46 4.71 -13.86
C ASP A 246 36.81 4.96 -13.14
N ASP A 247 36.97 4.47 -11.90
CA ASP A 247 38.19 4.61 -11.10
C ASP A 247 39.35 3.72 -11.63
N GLY A 248 39.05 2.54 -12.18
CA GLY A 248 40.08 1.65 -12.77
C GLY A 248 41.05 1.04 -11.76
N ASP A 249 40.72 1.04 -10.47
CA ASP A 249 41.54 0.49 -9.38
C ASP A 249 41.12 -0.94 -9.00
N ILE A 250 42.04 -1.90 -9.12
CA ILE A 250 41.80 -3.33 -8.84
C ILE A 250 41.52 -3.62 -7.36
N THR A 251 41.89 -2.70 -6.47
CA THR A 251 41.64 -2.81 -5.02
C THR A 251 40.24 -2.35 -4.61
N GLN A 252 39.46 -1.84 -5.57
CA GLN A 252 38.09 -1.38 -5.36
C GLN A 252 37.09 -2.41 -5.86
N ALA A 253 35.99 -2.55 -5.12
CA ALA A 253 34.82 -3.30 -5.54
C ALA A 253 33.53 -2.53 -5.25
N GLY A 254 32.46 -2.95 -5.90
CA GLY A 254 31.12 -2.39 -5.75
C GLY A 254 30.15 -3.49 -5.36
N ILE A 255 29.17 -3.17 -4.53
CA ILE A 255 28.01 -4.04 -4.32
C ILE A 255 26.85 -3.49 -5.13
N ALA A 256 26.36 -4.28 -6.09
CA ALA A 256 25.25 -3.94 -6.95
C ALA A 256 24.46 -5.18 -7.43
N SER A 257 23.48 -4.97 -8.31
CA SER A 257 22.77 -6.08 -8.97
C SER A 257 23.73 -6.84 -9.88
N HIS A 258 23.52 -8.15 -10.07
CA HIS A 258 24.36 -8.94 -10.96
C HIS A 258 24.46 -8.36 -12.39
N ILE A 259 23.38 -7.77 -12.90
CA ILE A 259 23.31 -7.17 -14.24
C ILE A 259 24.25 -5.96 -14.38
N SER A 260 24.51 -5.24 -13.29
CA SER A 260 25.49 -4.14 -13.30
C SER A 260 26.88 -4.62 -13.72
N ALA A 261 27.25 -5.87 -13.42
CA ALA A 261 28.54 -6.40 -13.83
C ALA A 261 28.65 -6.46 -15.37
N ASP A 262 27.61 -6.97 -16.04
CA ASP A 262 27.57 -7.05 -17.51
C ASP A 262 27.54 -5.67 -18.16
N ILE A 263 26.74 -4.74 -17.63
CA ILE A 263 26.60 -3.37 -18.16
C ILE A 263 27.93 -2.61 -18.09
N TYR A 264 28.64 -2.73 -16.97
CA TYR A 264 29.86 -1.99 -16.72
C TYR A 264 31.15 -2.75 -17.10
N GLY A 265 31.04 -4.01 -17.55
CA GLY A 265 32.18 -4.85 -17.91
C GLY A 265 33.02 -5.26 -16.70
N LEU A 266 32.37 -5.48 -15.54
CA LEU A 266 33.00 -5.91 -14.30
C LEU A 266 32.89 -7.42 -14.12
N GLN A 267 33.72 -7.97 -13.24
CA GLN A 267 33.69 -9.36 -12.85
C GLN A 267 32.98 -9.52 -11.50
N VAL A 268 32.03 -10.44 -11.42
CA VAL A 268 31.44 -10.86 -10.13
C VAL A 268 32.50 -11.66 -9.37
N LEU A 269 32.90 -11.15 -8.21
CA LEU A 269 33.87 -11.80 -7.31
C LEU A 269 33.15 -12.76 -6.35
N GLU A 270 31.99 -12.34 -5.87
CA GLU A 270 31.14 -13.14 -5.01
C GLU A 270 29.67 -12.78 -5.24
N SER A 271 28.82 -13.80 -5.33
CA SER A 271 27.40 -13.64 -5.62
C SER A 271 26.55 -13.83 -4.39
N ARG A 272 25.45 -13.08 -4.29
CA ARG A 272 24.43 -13.24 -3.25
C ARG A 272 24.99 -13.05 -1.84
N ILE A 273 25.77 -11.98 -1.62
CA ILE A 273 26.44 -11.70 -0.33
C ILE A 273 25.53 -11.07 0.73
N GLN A 274 24.27 -10.79 0.40
CA GLN A 274 23.31 -10.26 1.37
C GLN A 274 22.98 -11.27 2.47
N ASN A 275 22.73 -10.81 3.69
CA ASN A 275 22.41 -11.64 4.86
C ASN A 275 21.10 -12.42 4.62
N ASN A 276 20.03 -11.74 4.18
CA ASN A 276 18.74 -12.36 3.89
C ASN A 276 18.64 -12.80 2.41
N LYS A 277 18.68 -14.12 2.16
CA LYS A 277 18.57 -14.70 0.81
C LYS A 277 17.16 -14.60 0.20
N ASN A 278 16.15 -14.22 0.98
CA ASN A 278 14.77 -13.99 0.55
C ASN A 278 14.43 -12.49 0.42
N ASN A 279 15.45 -11.64 0.26
CA ASN A 279 15.26 -10.22 0.03
C ASN A 279 14.61 -9.98 -1.36
N ALA A 280 13.54 -9.20 -1.39
CA ALA A 280 12.85 -8.81 -2.60
C ALA A 280 12.31 -7.38 -2.47
N THR A 281 12.24 -6.68 -3.59
CA THR A 281 11.63 -5.36 -3.69
C THR A 281 10.41 -5.46 -4.58
N ARG A 282 9.28 -4.96 -4.08
CA ARG A 282 8.04 -4.79 -4.83
C ARG A 282 8.08 -3.43 -5.52
N PHE A 283 7.91 -3.44 -6.83
CA PHE A 283 7.79 -2.27 -7.68
C PHE A 283 6.36 -2.13 -8.16
N ILE A 284 5.90 -0.90 -8.26
CA ILE A 284 4.62 -0.54 -8.88
C ILE A 284 4.88 0.10 -10.24
N ILE A 285 3.95 -0.15 -11.15
CA ILE A 285 3.90 0.45 -12.48
C ILE A 285 2.83 1.51 -12.45
N VAL A 286 3.21 2.76 -12.75
CA VAL A 286 2.36 3.93 -12.59
C VAL A 286 2.14 4.62 -13.92
N SER A 287 0.91 5.08 -14.20
CA SER A 287 0.56 5.84 -15.40
C SER A 287 -0.33 7.04 -15.06
N ALA A 288 -0.32 8.08 -15.89
CA ALA A 288 -1.30 9.18 -15.80
C ALA A 288 -2.71 8.75 -16.26
N LYS A 289 -2.82 7.63 -16.99
CA LYS A 289 -4.10 7.14 -17.50
C LYS A 289 -4.82 6.32 -16.41
N ARG A 290 -6.10 6.61 -16.19
CA ARG A 290 -7.00 5.77 -15.37
C ARG A 290 -7.41 4.52 -16.17
N VAL A 291 -6.48 3.58 -16.32
CA VAL A 291 -6.70 2.31 -16.99
C VAL A 291 -6.47 1.17 -16.03
N CYS A 292 -7.20 0.08 -16.19
CA CYS A 292 -6.97 -1.15 -15.46
C CYS A 292 -7.25 -2.37 -16.32
N ARG A 293 -6.64 -3.49 -15.97
CA ARG A 293 -6.96 -4.76 -16.62
C ARG A 293 -8.27 -5.32 -16.09
N ARG A 294 -9.06 -5.98 -16.94
CA ARG A 294 -10.30 -6.65 -16.53
C ARG A 294 -10.08 -7.77 -15.49
N ASP A 295 -8.91 -8.38 -15.49
CA ASP A 295 -8.51 -9.42 -14.55
C ASP A 295 -7.79 -8.90 -13.31
N ALA A 296 -7.59 -7.58 -13.19
CA ALA A 296 -7.03 -6.95 -11.99
C ALA A 296 -7.87 -7.30 -10.76
N ASP A 297 -7.21 -7.82 -9.73
CA ASP A 297 -7.83 -8.30 -8.49
C ASP A 297 -7.23 -7.65 -7.24
N ARG A 298 -6.42 -6.60 -7.43
CA ARG A 298 -5.92 -5.76 -6.34
C ARG A 298 -6.36 -4.31 -6.52
N ILE A 299 -6.69 -3.67 -5.41
CA ILE A 299 -6.99 -2.25 -5.37
C ILE A 299 -6.13 -1.61 -4.27
N SER A 300 -5.51 -0.48 -4.60
CA SER A 300 -4.78 0.36 -3.65
C SER A 300 -5.56 1.65 -3.42
N ILE A 301 -5.74 2.02 -2.15
CA ILE A 301 -6.39 3.29 -1.76
C ILE A 301 -5.56 4.04 -0.72
N CYS A 302 -5.78 5.36 -0.67
CA CYS A 302 -5.32 6.22 0.41
C CYS A 302 -6.52 6.93 1.01
N PHE A 303 -6.70 6.85 2.33
CA PHE A 303 -7.75 7.61 3.02
C PHE A 303 -7.22 8.35 4.26
N GLU A 304 -7.90 9.43 4.61
CA GLU A 304 -7.67 10.22 5.82
C GLU A 304 -8.86 10.06 6.75
N THR A 305 -8.61 9.92 8.06
CA THR A 305 -9.64 9.73 9.07
C THR A 305 -9.41 10.70 10.23
N PRO A 306 -10.46 11.13 10.96
CA PRO A 306 -10.27 12.00 12.13
C PRO A 306 -9.33 11.37 13.16
N HIS A 307 -8.48 12.18 13.80
CA HIS A 307 -7.61 11.71 14.88
C HIS A 307 -8.40 11.55 16.20
N LYS A 308 -9.18 10.46 16.28
CA LYS A 308 -10.03 10.10 17.44
C LYS A 308 -10.00 8.60 17.67
N SER A 309 -10.35 8.17 18.90
CA SER A 309 -10.51 6.75 19.22
C SER A 309 -11.50 6.08 18.26
N GLY A 310 -11.23 4.82 17.89
CA GLY A 310 -12.09 4.03 17.00
C GLY A 310 -12.03 4.41 15.51
N ALA A 311 -11.53 5.60 15.14
CA ALA A 311 -11.64 6.13 13.77
C ALA A 311 -11.07 5.21 12.69
N LEU A 312 -9.85 4.67 12.89
CA LEU A 312 -9.27 3.68 11.97
C LEU A 312 -10.04 2.36 11.99
N TYR A 313 -10.44 1.89 13.18
CA TYR A 313 -11.20 0.65 13.31
C TYR A 313 -12.52 0.69 12.52
N HIS A 314 -13.27 1.79 12.58
CA HIS A 314 -14.49 1.95 11.79
C HIS A 314 -14.22 1.93 10.28
N MET A 315 -13.13 2.55 9.82
CA MET A 315 -12.71 2.47 8.41
C MET A 315 -12.42 1.03 8.00
N LEU A 316 -11.61 0.31 8.80
CA LEU A 316 -11.24 -1.08 8.49
C LEU A 316 -12.43 -2.04 8.59
N ALA A 317 -13.43 -1.72 9.41
CA ALA A 317 -14.65 -2.49 9.50
C ALA A 317 -15.46 -2.50 8.19
N HIS A 318 -15.21 -1.61 7.22
CA HIS A 318 -15.82 -1.74 5.89
C HIS A 318 -15.29 -2.96 5.12
N PHE A 319 -14.03 -3.37 5.31
CA PHE A 319 -13.49 -4.57 4.69
C PHE A 319 -14.03 -5.84 5.36
N ILE A 320 -14.02 -5.88 6.69
CA ILE A 320 -14.47 -7.04 7.49
C ILE A 320 -15.91 -7.45 7.12
N TYR A 321 -16.84 -6.49 7.09
CA TYR A 321 -18.26 -6.77 6.84
C TYR A 321 -18.57 -7.14 5.39
N ASN A 322 -17.68 -6.79 4.46
CA ASN A 322 -17.81 -7.17 3.06
C ASN A 322 -16.97 -8.42 2.72
N GLY A 323 -16.30 -9.03 3.71
CA GLY A 323 -15.47 -10.22 3.50
C GLY A 323 -14.23 -9.96 2.63
N ILE A 324 -13.72 -8.73 2.62
CA ILE A 324 -12.58 -8.32 1.79
C ILE A 324 -11.28 -8.53 2.56
N ASN A 325 -10.34 -9.24 1.95
CA ASN A 325 -9.00 -9.45 2.51
C ASN A 325 -8.12 -8.21 2.27
N MET A 326 -7.48 -7.71 3.33
CA MET A 326 -6.47 -6.65 3.22
C MET A 326 -5.09 -7.29 3.08
N LEU A 327 -4.32 -6.79 2.13
CA LEU A 327 -2.97 -7.26 1.82
C LEU A 327 -1.90 -6.45 2.52
N ASN A 328 -2.13 -5.15 2.72
CA ASN A 328 -1.19 -4.25 3.35
C ASN A 328 -1.90 -3.05 3.97
N ILE A 329 -1.35 -2.51 5.05
CA ILE A 329 -1.76 -1.23 5.64
C ILE A 329 -0.55 -0.44 6.12
N GLN A 330 -0.45 0.82 5.71
CA GLN A 330 0.65 1.71 6.07
C GLN A 330 0.12 3.08 6.48
N SER A 331 0.62 3.61 7.59
CA SER A 331 0.29 4.97 8.03
C SER A 331 1.40 5.95 7.62
N ARG A 332 0.99 7.15 7.19
CA ARG A 332 1.90 8.27 6.91
C ARG A 332 1.39 9.53 7.60
N PRO A 333 2.25 10.30 8.27
CA PRO A 333 1.85 11.58 8.83
C PRO A 333 1.45 12.54 7.70
N ILE A 334 0.41 13.34 7.93
CA ILE A 334 -0.03 14.37 6.99
C ILE A 334 0.81 15.62 7.19
N SER A 335 1.45 16.12 6.13
CA SER A 335 2.16 17.40 6.16
C SER A 335 1.24 18.52 6.61
N ASP A 336 1.73 19.41 7.48
CA ASP A 336 1.01 20.57 8.04
C ASP A 336 -0.12 20.26 9.03
N LYS A 337 -0.37 18.99 9.37
CA LYS A 337 -1.31 18.58 10.42
C LYS A 337 -0.64 17.68 11.45
N ALA A 338 -0.30 18.26 12.59
CA ALA A 338 0.42 17.55 13.63
C ALA A 338 -0.42 16.37 14.17
N TRP A 339 0.19 15.18 14.21
CA TRP A 339 -0.40 13.93 14.69
C TRP A 339 -1.63 13.42 13.92
N GLU A 340 -1.92 13.98 12.74
CA GLU A 340 -2.90 13.39 11.81
C GLU A 340 -2.20 12.49 10.79
N TYR A 341 -2.89 11.43 10.37
CA TYR A 341 -2.33 10.39 9.52
C TYR A 341 -3.26 10.08 8.36
N ARG A 342 -2.64 9.74 7.23
CA ARG A 342 -3.28 9.06 6.11
C ARG A 342 -2.88 7.60 6.10
N PHE A 343 -3.77 6.76 5.60
CA PHE A 343 -3.61 5.32 5.56
C PHE A 343 -3.65 4.85 4.13
N PHE A 344 -2.63 4.10 3.74
CA PHE A 344 -2.53 3.40 2.48
C PHE A 344 -2.93 1.95 2.72
N VAL A 345 -3.88 1.45 1.93
CA VAL A 345 -4.37 0.08 2.05
C VAL A 345 -4.39 -0.57 0.68
N ASP A 346 -3.78 -1.75 0.59
CA ASP A 346 -3.96 -2.66 -0.52
C ASP A 346 -4.92 -3.77 -0.10
N PHE A 347 -5.87 -4.13 -0.95
CA PHE A 347 -6.84 -5.19 -0.67
C PHE A 347 -7.23 -5.95 -1.94
N GLU A 348 -7.74 -7.16 -1.76
CA GLU A 348 -8.21 -8.03 -2.84
C GLU A 348 -9.61 -7.63 -3.32
N GLY A 349 -9.84 -7.68 -4.63
CA GLY A 349 -11.14 -7.50 -5.26
C GLY A 349 -11.09 -6.61 -6.51
N ARG A 350 -12.24 -6.51 -7.17
CA ARG A 350 -12.43 -5.74 -8.42
C ARG A 350 -13.47 -4.65 -8.22
N PHE A 351 -13.41 -3.58 -9.01
CA PHE A 351 -14.44 -2.54 -8.98
C PHE A 351 -15.84 -3.04 -9.37
N THR A 352 -15.92 -4.18 -10.07
CA THR A 352 -17.19 -4.82 -10.41
C THR A 352 -17.77 -5.65 -9.26
N ASP A 353 -16.99 -5.95 -8.22
CA ASP A 353 -17.46 -6.71 -7.07
C ASP A 353 -18.36 -5.83 -6.19
N THR A 354 -19.57 -6.30 -5.91
CA THR A 354 -20.53 -5.58 -5.05
C THR A 354 -19.98 -5.34 -3.64
N ALA A 355 -19.17 -6.28 -3.13
CA ALA A 355 -18.49 -6.16 -1.84
C ALA A 355 -17.53 -4.96 -1.83
N VAL A 356 -16.71 -4.81 -2.87
CA VAL A 356 -15.75 -3.71 -3.03
C VAL A 356 -16.48 -2.38 -3.19
N GLN A 357 -17.50 -2.32 -4.05
CA GLN A 357 -18.31 -1.11 -4.25
C GLN A 357 -18.93 -0.63 -2.93
N ASN A 358 -19.48 -1.55 -2.13
CA ASN A 358 -20.04 -1.25 -0.82
C ASN A 358 -18.98 -0.75 0.17
N ALA A 359 -17.79 -1.37 0.19
CA ALA A 359 -16.71 -0.96 1.08
C ALA A 359 -16.18 0.43 0.71
N LEU A 360 -15.88 0.68 -0.57
CA LEU A 360 -15.40 1.97 -1.06
C LEU A 360 -16.40 3.09 -0.80
N ARG A 361 -17.69 2.84 -1.02
CA ARG A 361 -18.75 3.81 -0.71
C ARG A 361 -18.77 4.17 0.78
N GLY A 362 -18.72 3.17 1.64
CA GLY A 362 -18.73 3.39 3.09
C GLY A 362 -17.53 4.21 3.56
N ILE A 363 -16.34 3.86 3.07
CA ILE A 363 -15.11 4.62 3.34
C ILE A 363 -15.24 6.05 2.82
N ARG A 364 -15.76 6.24 1.59
CA ARG A 364 -15.93 7.57 0.98
C ARG A 364 -16.86 8.50 1.77
N GLU A 365 -17.93 7.97 2.35
CA GLU A 365 -18.88 8.75 3.14
C GLU A 365 -18.37 9.09 4.55
N GLU A 366 -17.50 8.23 5.12
CA GLU A 366 -17.05 8.36 6.51
C GLU A 366 -15.63 8.95 6.65
N ALA A 367 -14.78 8.83 5.63
CA ALA A 367 -13.43 9.37 5.59
C ALA A 367 -13.44 10.90 5.37
N ILE A 368 -12.37 11.56 5.82
CA ILE A 368 -12.12 12.98 5.51
C ILE A 368 -11.78 13.14 4.03
N ALA A 369 -11.00 12.21 3.50
CA ALA A 369 -10.61 12.14 2.10
C ALA A 369 -10.37 10.68 1.71
N LEU A 370 -10.67 10.33 0.46
CA LEU A 370 -10.38 9.05 -0.15
C LEU A 370 -9.82 9.29 -1.56
N LYS A 371 -8.67 8.68 -1.85
CA LYS A 371 -8.06 8.62 -3.18
C LYS A 371 -7.89 7.15 -3.57
N ILE A 372 -8.41 6.78 -4.74
CA ILE A 372 -8.09 5.50 -5.36
C ILE A 372 -6.73 5.65 -6.04
N LEU A 373 -5.76 4.83 -5.63
CA LEU A 373 -4.40 4.89 -6.17
C LEU A 373 -4.23 4.00 -7.39
N GLY A 374 -5.10 3.01 -7.59
CA GLY A 374 -5.09 2.16 -8.77
C GLY A 374 -5.74 0.81 -8.52
N THR A 375 -5.94 0.07 -9.61
CA THR A 375 -6.33 -1.34 -9.59
C THR A 375 -5.56 -2.08 -10.66
N TYR A 376 -4.99 -3.23 -10.30
CA TYR A 376 -3.95 -3.88 -11.09
C TYR A 376 -3.81 -5.37 -10.81
#